data_AF-B0V0U6-F1
#
_entry.id   AF-B0V0U6-F1
#
_cell.length_a   1.000
_cell.length_b   1.000
_cell.length_c   1.000
_cell.angle_alpha   90.00
_cell.angle_beta   90.00
_cell.angle_gamma   90.00
#
_symmetry.space_group_name_H-M   'P 1'
#
loop_
_entity.id
_entity.type
_entity.pdbx_description
1 polymer ?
#
loop_
_entity_poly.entity_id
_entity_poly.type
_entity_poly.pdbx_seq_one_letter_code
_entity_poly.pdbx_strand_id
1 'polypeptide(L)'
;MAAIYSGIQLKLKNTRTPWPDKLKLARFAWISTQCLLPNKEQVLFDWTNHALTCFYNKKVEMPPEVVEGLWTYLDDILHSRKLHNVLSQGKTISLRLTVAQFIIKESSKLPSLTRVLTVPGLEALTVLLRQGKAQISNPHQVIVVLGALQFVPLDSHCMEDYHSAFEAVHEALFAIIHCYPQVMLKASPTFLNCFYRLVSSVMHEGKQRSDTDRASEKDRESLLKCARLVERMYTHVASAAEDFTVLSSFMVAQYVSELQRVTLQPEIKAHLTEGIYCILDHCVEQDIKFLNTTLQMGVKEVFNELYSSYTHYHKSQRQGEEKYTV
;
A
#
# COMPACT_ATOMS: atom_id res chain seq x y z
N MET A 1 27.18 -20.05 42.52
CA MET A 1 27.20 -20.30 41.07
C MET A 1 25.96 -19.69 40.46
N ALA A 2 26.08 -18.73 39.54
CA ALA A 2 24.93 -18.24 38.80
C ALA A 2 24.45 -19.35 37.85
N ALA A 3 23.17 -19.72 37.92
CA ALA A 3 22.61 -20.73 37.02
C ALA A 3 22.61 -20.18 35.58
N ILE A 4 23.38 -20.82 34.70
CA ILE A 4 23.38 -20.49 33.27
C ILE A 4 22.11 -21.08 32.65
N TYR A 5 21.27 -20.23 32.07
CA TYR A 5 20.04 -20.67 31.42
C TYR A 5 20.29 -20.96 29.93
N SER A 6 20.19 -22.22 29.54
CA SER A 6 20.27 -22.70 28.16
C SER A 6 18.91 -23.24 27.65
N GLY A 7 18.78 -23.46 26.34
CA GLY A 7 17.57 -24.04 25.74
C GLY A 7 16.35 -23.10 25.65
N ILE A 8 16.51 -21.80 25.91
CA ILE A 8 15.40 -20.83 25.82
C ILE A 8 14.80 -20.77 24.42
N GLN A 9 15.62 -20.81 23.37
CA GLN A 9 15.13 -20.82 21.99
C GLN A 9 14.22 -22.03 21.69
N LEU A 10 14.55 -23.21 22.23
CA LEU A 10 13.73 -24.41 22.11
C LEU A 10 12.40 -24.23 22.84
N LYS A 11 12.40 -23.65 24.05
CA LYS A 11 11.17 -23.36 24.81
C LYS A 11 10.27 -22.34 24.10
N LEU A 12 10.86 -21.30 23.50
CA LEU A 12 10.11 -20.30 22.72
C LEU A 12 9.45 -20.91 21.47
N LYS A 13 10.09 -21.89 20.83
CA LYS A 13 9.56 -22.61 19.66
C LYS A 13 8.62 -23.77 20.01
N ASN A 14 8.66 -24.29 21.23
CA ASN A 14 7.87 -25.46 21.64
C ASN A 14 6.37 -25.12 21.65
N THR A 15 5.56 -25.92 20.94
CA THR A 15 4.09 -25.75 20.89
C THR A 15 3.43 -26.08 22.23
N ARG A 16 4.05 -26.90 23.07
CA ARG A 16 3.53 -27.29 24.39
C ARG A 16 3.73 -26.21 25.47
N THR A 17 4.60 -25.23 25.23
CA THR A 17 4.83 -24.15 26.21
C THR A 17 3.73 -23.10 26.11
N PRO A 18 3.01 -22.78 27.20
CA PRO A 18 1.99 -21.75 27.19
C PRO A 18 2.53 -20.39 26.75
N TRP A 19 1.72 -19.60 26.04
CA TRP A 19 2.12 -18.27 25.56
C TRP A 19 2.54 -17.29 26.66
N PRO A 20 1.85 -17.19 27.82
CA PRO A 20 2.30 -16.35 28.92
C PRO A 20 3.71 -16.71 29.41
N ASP A 21 4.03 -18.00 29.45
CA ASP A 21 5.36 -18.48 29.87
C ASP A 21 6.42 -18.17 28.81
N LYS A 22 6.09 -18.28 27.52
CA LYS A 22 6.99 -17.85 26.44
C LYS A 22 7.32 -16.36 26.54
N LEU A 23 6.32 -15.52 26.80
CA LEU A 23 6.52 -14.08 26.94
C LEU A 23 7.39 -13.74 28.15
N LYS A 24 7.14 -14.38 29.31
CA LYS A 24 7.99 -14.24 30.51
C LYS A 24 9.43 -14.66 30.23
N LEU A 25 9.62 -15.78 29.53
CA LEU A 25 10.94 -16.28 29.15
C LEU A 25 11.66 -15.31 28.20
N ALA A 26 10.96 -14.73 27.22
CA ALA A 26 11.54 -13.77 26.29
C ALA A 26 11.98 -12.48 27.02
N ARG A 27 11.12 -11.94 27.91
CA ARG A 27 11.44 -10.79 28.76
C ARG A 27 12.67 -11.04 29.65
N PHE A 28 12.69 -12.19 30.33
CA PHE A 28 13.86 -12.61 31.12
C PHE A 28 15.12 -12.73 30.26
N ALA A 29 14.99 -13.37 29.10
CA ALA A 29 16.11 -13.54 28.17
C ALA A 29 16.66 -12.19 27.74
N TRP A 30 15.82 -11.21 27.37
CA TRP A 30 16.26 -9.89 26.93
C TRP A 30 17.20 -9.19 27.93
N ILE A 31 16.82 -9.20 29.21
CA ILE A 31 17.48 -8.47 30.30
C ILE A 31 18.68 -9.26 30.86
N SER A 32 18.55 -10.58 31.01
CA SER A 32 19.54 -11.40 31.73
C SER A 32 20.84 -11.58 30.94
N THR A 33 21.98 -11.26 31.54
CA THR A 33 23.32 -11.59 30.98
C THR A 33 23.66 -13.08 31.07
N GLN A 34 22.91 -13.85 31.87
CA GLN A 34 23.13 -15.28 32.12
C GLN A 34 22.41 -16.19 31.11
N CYS A 35 21.66 -15.60 30.18
CA CYS A 35 21.02 -16.32 29.08
C CYS A 35 21.95 -16.36 27.86
N LEU A 36 22.45 -17.56 27.55
CA LEU A 36 23.30 -17.82 26.39
C LEU A 36 22.44 -18.04 25.14
N LEU A 37 22.41 -17.06 24.25
CA LEU A 37 21.71 -17.12 22.97
C LEU A 37 22.58 -16.45 21.88
N PRO A 38 22.97 -17.16 20.82
CA PRO A 38 23.67 -16.55 19.68
C PRO A 38 22.78 -15.48 19.02
N ASN A 39 23.36 -14.33 18.66
CA ASN A 39 22.62 -13.18 18.09
C ASN A 39 21.35 -12.86 18.87
N LYS A 40 21.50 -12.83 20.19
CA LYS A 40 20.41 -12.78 21.16
C LYS A 40 19.34 -11.76 20.83
N GLU A 41 19.77 -10.55 20.51
CA GLU A 41 18.89 -9.43 20.24
C GLU A 41 18.03 -9.71 19.01
N GLN A 42 18.65 -10.14 17.90
CA GLN A 42 17.96 -10.51 16.67
C GLN A 42 17.00 -11.69 16.89
N VAL A 43 17.42 -12.74 17.62
CA VAL A 43 16.57 -13.93 17.84
C VAL A 43 15.31 -13.59 18.63
N LEU A 44 15.43 -12.78 19.68
CA LEU A 44 14.29 -12.36 20.49
C LEU A 44 13.36 -11.45 19.70
N PHE A 45 13.93 -10.55 18.91
CA PHE A 45 13.19 -9.66 18.02
C PHE A 45 12.40 -10.44 16.95
N ASP A 46 13.07 -11.37 16.26
CA ASP A 46 12.47 -12.24 15.25
C ASP A 46 11.39 -13.15 15.83
N TRP A 47 11.57 -13.64 17.06
CA TRP A 47 10.57 -14.45 17.73
C TRP A 47 9.27 -13.67 17.97
N THR A 48 9.35 -12.45 18.50
CA THR A 48 8.18 -11.60 18.75
C THR A 48 7.47 -11.25 17.46
N ASN A 49 8.23 -10.86 16.43
CA ASN A 49 7.67 -10.58 15.12
C ASN A 49 6.99 -11.82 14.52
N HIS A 50 7.61 -13.00 14.62
CA HIS A 50 7.00 -14.24 14.14
C HIS A 50 5.72 -14.60 14.91
N ALA A 51 5.69 -14.41 16.22
CA ALA A 51 4.51 -14.63 17.05
C ALA A 51 3.34 -13.74 16.62
N LEU A 52 3.58 -12.42 16.49
CA LEU A 52 2.60 -11.46 15.96
C LEU A 52 2.16 -11.83 14.55
N THR A 53 3.10 -12.19 13.67
CA THR A 53 2.81 -12.63 12.30
C THR A 53 1.88 -13.84 12.28
N CYS A 54 2.11 -14.83 13.14
CA CYS A 54 1.27 -16.02 13.23
C CYS A 54 -0.13 -15.69 13.77
N PHE A 55 -0.22 -14.79 14.74
CA PHE A 55 -1.49 -14.30 15.27
C PHE A 55 -2.32 -13.58 14.19
N TYR A 56 -1.77 -12.55 13.54
CA TYR A 56 -2.50 -11.75 12.55
C TYR A 56 -2.87 -12.51 11.27
N ASN A 57 -2.10 -13.55 10.93
CA ASN A 57 -2.43 -14.47 9.84
C ASN A 57 -3.35 -15.62 10.27
N LYS A 58 -3.93 -15.57 11.48
CA LYS A 58 -4.84 -16.58 12.03
C LYS A 58 -4.26 -18.00 12.04
N LYS A 59 -2.92 -18.12 12.14
CA LYS A 59 -2.22 -19.42 12.22
C LYS A 59 -2.15 -19.94 13.65
N VAL A 60 -2.29 -19.04 14.64
CA VAL A 60 -2.29 -19.37 16.07
C VAL A 60 -3.29 -18.47 16.78
N GLU A 61 -4.08 -19.06 17.67
CA GLU A 61 -4.94 -18.32 18.60
C GLU A 61 -4.17 -17.96 19.87
N MET A 62 -4.34 -16.73 20.34
CA MET A 62 -3.71 -16.22 21.56
C MET A 62 -4.73 -15.38 22.35
N PRO A 63 -4.70 -15.43 23.69
CA PRO A 63 -5.47 -14.50 24.51
C PRO A 63 -5.08 -13.04 24.22
N PRO A 64 -6.03 -12.08 24.27
CA PRO A 64 -5.76 -10.67 24.01
C PRO A 64 -4.62 -10.11 24.87
N GLU A 65 -4.52 -10.53 26.14
CA GLU A 65 -3.49 -10.08 27.09
C GLU A 65 -2.09 -10.51 26.65
N VAL A 66 -1.97 -11.66 25.98
CA VAL A 66 -0.70 -12.12 25.42
C VAL A 66 -0.31 -11.26 24.22
N VAL A 67 -1.28 -10.90 23.36
CA VAL A 67 -1.03 -10.08 22.17
C VAL A 67 -0.60 -8.68 22.57
N GLU A 68 -1.30 -8.07 23.53
CA GLU A 68 -0.89 -6.82 24.15
C GLU A 68 0.52 -6.93 24.74
N GLY A 69 0.77 -7.99 25.53
CA GLY A 69 2.08 -8.23 26.12
C GLY A 69 3.23 -8.41 25.12
N LEU A 70 2.95 -8.95 23.91
CA LEU A 70 3.90 -9.03 22.80
C LEU A 70 4.19 -7.67 22.19
N TRP A 71 3.18 -6.80 22.02
CA TRP A 71 3.36 -5.43 21.56
C TRP A 71 4.13 -4.58 22.57
N THR A 72 3.78 -4.66 23.85
CA THR A 72 4.54 -4.01 24.92
C THR A 72 5.98 -4.50 24.96
N TYR A 73 6.21 -5.81 24.75
CA TYR A 73 7.57 -6.34 24.72
C TYR A 73 8.38 -5.83 23.52
N LEU A 74 7.75 -5.69 22.36
CA LEU A 74 8.37 -5.10 21.19
C LEU A 74 8.75 -3.63 21.45
N ASP A 75 7.81 -2.87 22.03
CA ASP A 75 8.02 -1.47 22.42
C ASP A 75 9.18 -1.32 23.43
N ASP A 76 9.20 -2.17 24.47
CA ASP A 76 10.27 -2.22 25.47
C ASP A 76 11.65 -2.47 24.83
N ILE A 77 11.71 -3.36 23.82
CA ILE A 77 12.96 -3.61 23.09
C ILE A 77 13.40 -2.36 22.34
N LEU A 78 12.49 -1.75 21.57
CA LEU A 78 12.77 -0.59 20.71
C LEU A 78 13.25 0.62 21.53
N HIS A 79 12.70 0.82 22.72
CA HIS A 79 13.07 1.90 23.64
C HIS A 79 14.22 1.55 24.61
N SER A 80 14.76 0.33 24.55
CA SER A 80 15.77 -0.09 25.51
C SER A 80 17.13 0.57 25.28
N ARG A 81 17.78 0.98 26.39
CA ARG A 81 19.21 1.39 26.39
C ARG A 81 20.11 0.27 25.84
N LYS A 82 19.72 -0.98 26.04
CA LYS A 82 20.43 -2.15 25.52
C LYS A 82 20.49 -2.12 24.00
N LEU A 83 19.35 -1.88 23.33
CA LEU A 83 19.32 -1.75 21.88
C LEU A 83 20.20 -0.59 21.39
N HIS A 84 20.08 0.58 22.03
CA HIS A 84 20.91 1.73 21.71
C HIS A 84 22.43 1.45 21.82
N ASN A 85 22.84 0.74 22.87
CA ASN A 85 24.24 0.32 23.05
C ASN A 85 24.70 -0.68 21.98
N VAL A 86 23.82 -1.56 21.51
CA VAL A 86 24.13 -2.50 20.43
C VAL A 86 24.31 -1.76 19.11
N LEU A 87 23.41 -0.82 18.80
CA LEU A 87 23.47 -0.02 17.57
C LEU A 87 24.69 0.90 17.53
N SER A 88 25.05 1.54 18.65
CA SER A 88 26.25 2.41 18.75
C SER A 88 27.56 1.65 18.59
N GLN A 89 27.57 0.32 18.77
CA GLN A 89 28.72 -0.54 18.48
C GLN A 89 28.81 -0.94 16.99
N GLY A 90 27.97 -0.37 16.13
CA GLY A 90 27.92 -0.69 14.69
C GLY A 90 27.23 -2.02 14.37
N LYS A 91 26.60 -2.68 15.35
CA LYS A 91 25.77 -3.86 15.09
C LYS A 91 24.40 -3.43 14.58
N THR A 92 23.85 -4.19 13.65
CA THR A 92 22.53 -3.93 13.06
C THR A 92 21.50 -4.95 13.54
N ILE A 93 20.26 -4.49 13.76
CA ILE A 93 19.11 -5.38 13.95
C ILE A 93 18.19 -5.25 12.74
N SER A 94 17.81 -6.38 12.16
CA SER A 94 16.91 -6.44 11.03
C SER A 94 15.46 -6.46 11.52
N LEU A 95 14.72 -5.40 11.20
CA LEU A 95 13.26 -5.30 11.35
C LEU A 95 12.57 -5.85 10.09
N ARG A 96 11.63 -6.80 10.24
CA ARG A 96 10.84 -7.24 9.07
C ARG A 96 9.68 -6.29 8.84
N LEU A 97 9.44 -5.96 7.57
CA LEU A 97 8.36 -5.06 7.13
C LEU A 97 6.95 -5.53 7.52
N THR A 98 6.78 -6.81 7.85
CA THR A 98 5.50 -7.35 8.33
C THR A 98 5.00 -6.65 9.59
N VAL A 99 5.91 -6.20 10.46
CA VAL A 99 5.53 -5.43 11.66
C VAL A 99 4.86 -4.11 11.27
N ALA A 100 5.47 -3.37 10.34
CA ALA A 100 4.92 -2.11 9.85
C ALA A 100 3.56 -2.32 9.15
N GLN A 101 3.41 -3.41 8.39
CA GLN A 101 2.11 -3.79 7.80
C GLN A 101 1.04 -4.00 8.89
N PHE A 102 1.35 -4.68 9.99
CA PHE A 102 0.38 -4.89 11.07
C PHE A 102 0.05 -3.61 11.83
N ILE A 103 1.04 -2.73 12.05
CA ILE A 103 0.81 -1.40 12.64
C ILE A 103 -0.17 -0.63 11.76
N ILE A 104 0.09 -0.51 10.46
CA ILE A 104 -0.80 0.16 9.50
C ILE A 104 -2.18 -0.48 9.50
N LYS A 105 -2.27 -1.81 9.49
CA LYS A 105 -3.53 -2.54 9.51
C LYS A 105 -4.38 -2.22 10.74
N GLU A 106 -3.78 -2.23 11.93
CA GLU A 106 -4.52 -2.01 13.17
C GLU A 106 -4.82 -0.52 13.39
N SER A 107 -3.89 0.38 13.06
CA SER A 107 -4.12 1.83 13.17
C SER A 107 -5.20 2.30 12.20
N SER A 108 -5.30 1.68 11.02
CA SER A 108 -6.32 2.01 10.01
C SER A 108 -7.76 1.72 10.46
N LYS A 109 -7.95 0.90 11.51
CA LYS A 109 -9.30 0.65 12.08
C LYS A 109 -9.83 1.83 12.90
N LEU A 110 -8.96 2.78 13.26
CA LEU A 110 -9.28 3.92 14.11
C LEU A 110 -9.00 5.21 13.33
N PRO A 111 -10.02 5.92 12.84
CA PRO A 111 -9.83 7.14 12.03
C PRO A 111 -8.93 8.19 12.69
N SER A 112 -8.99 8.32 14.02
CA SER A 112 -8.16 9.24 14.81
C SER A 112 -6.65 8.95 14.73
N LEU A 113 -6.26 7.73 14.34
CA LEU A 113 -4.86 7.33 14.18
C LEU A 113 -4.32 7.53 12.75
N THR A 114 -5.16 7.97 11.81
CA THR A 114 -4.79 8.11 10.39
C THR A 114 -3.55 9.00 10.23
N ARG A 115 -3.59 10.23 10.72
CA ARG A 115 -2.46 11.18 10.63
C ARG A 115 -1.36 10.93 11.64
N VAL A 116 -1.70 10.33 12.79
CA VAL A 116 -0.74 10.13 13.89
C VAL A 116 0.15 8.92 13.65
N LEU A 117 -0.38 7.87 13.00
CA LEU A 117 0.30 6.58 12.92
C LEU A 117 0.21 5.91 11.54
N THR A 118 -0.98 5.87 10.92
CA THR A 118 -1.18 5.17 9.64
C THR A 118 -0.37 5.79 8.50
N VAL A 119 -0.52 7.10 8.29
CA VAL A 119 0.20 7.85 7.25
C VAL A 119 1.71 7.86 7.51
N PRO A 120 2.20 8.25 8.71
CA PRO A 120 3.64 8.19 8.99
C PRO A 120 4.25 6.79 8.85
N GLY A 121 3.51 5.75 9.24
CA GLY A 121 3.95 4.36 9.05
C GLY A 121 4.10 3.99 7.57
N LEU A 122 3.20 4.47 6.73
CA LEU A 122 3.27 4.28 5.28
C LEU A 122 4.38 5.12 4.62
N GLU A 123 4.56 6.36 5.05
CA GLU A 123 5.67 7.21 4.58
C GLU A 123 7.02 6.56 4.89
N ALA A 124 7.19 5.99 6.09
CA ALA A 124 8.39 5.24 6.45
C ALA A 124 8.65 4.05 5.50
N LEU A 125 7.60 3.28 5.16
CA LEU A 125 7.71 2.21 4.16
C LEU A 125 8.07 2.77 2.78
N THR A 126 7.55 3.92 2.40
CA THR A 126 7.83 4.58 1.12
C THR A 126 9.27 5.06 1.03
N VAL A 127 9.81 5.62 2.11
CA VAL A 127 11.24 5.98 2.20
C VAL A 127 12.12 4.74 2.03
N LEU A 128 11.78 3.63 2.67
CA LEU A 128 12.51 2.37 2.51
C LEU A 128 12.43 1.82 1.08
N LEU A 129 11.28 1.93 0.42
CA LEU A 129 11.13 1.55 -1.00
C LEU A 129 12.09 2.38 -1.87
N ARG A 130 12.15 3.69 -1.67
CA ARG A 130 13.01 4.61 -2.45
C ARG A 130 14.50 4.38 -2.25
N GLN A 131 14.91 3.81 -1.12
CA GLN A 131 16.31 3.40 -0.91
C GLN A 131 16.71 2.19 -1.79
N GLY A 132 15.74 1.57 -2.47
CA GLY A 132 15.97 0.60 -3.54
C GLY A 132 16.47 -0.76 -3.05
N LYS A 133 17.05 -1.52 -4.00
CA LYS A 133 17.49 -2.91 -3.81
C LYS A 133 18.54 -3.10 -2.71
N ALA A 134 19.24 -2.03 -2.33
CA ALA A 134 20.21 -2.05 -1.22
C ALA A 134 19.54 -2.36 0.13
N GLN A 135 18.28 -1.97 0.31
CA GLN A 135 17.53 -2.20 1.55
C GLN A 135 16.43 -3.24 1.37
N ILE A 136 15.78 -3.27 0.21
CA ILE A 136 14.73 -4.25 -0.12
C ILE A 136 15.20 -5.10 -1.29
N SER A 137 15.99 -6.12 -1.00
CA SER A 137 16.51 -7.02 -2.04
C SER A 137 15.50 -8.12 -2.41
N ASN A 138 14.55 -8.44 -1.54
CA ASN A 138 13.61 -9.55 -1.75
C ASN A 138 12.27 -9.05 -2.32
N PRO A 139 11.82 -9.53 -3.50
CA PRO A 139 10.52 -9.17 -4.07
C PRO A 139 9.31 -9.38 -3.14
N HIS A 140 9.37 -10.37 -2.24
CA HIS A 140 8.29 -10.60 -1.27
C HIS A 140 8.10 -9.44 -0.30
N GLN A 141 9.15 -8.65 -0.01
CA GLN A 141 9.05 -7.47 0.83
C GLN A 141 8.21 -6.37 0.16
N VAL A 142 8.29 -6.23 -1.17
CA VAL A 142 7.44 -5.29 -1.93
C VAL A 142 5.96 -5.73 -1.86
N ILE A 143 5.68 -7.04 -1.95
CA ILE A 143 4.32 -7.57 -1.79
C ILE A 143 3.77 -7.29 -0.39
N VAL A 144 4.59 -7.36 0.65
CA VAL A 144 4.19 -6.98 2.03
C VAL A 144 3.80 -5.50 2.09
N VAL A 145 4.55 -4.61 1.42
CA VAL A 145 4.20 -3.19 1.36
C VAL A 145 2.90 -2.98 0.60
N LEU A 146 2.69 -3.63 -0.56
CA LEU A 146 1.42 -3.59 -1.28
C LEU A 146 0.26 -4.06 -0.41
N GLY A 147 0.46 -5.11 0.38
CA GLY A 147 -0.51 -5.58 1.36
C GLY A 147 -0.78 -4.56 2.48
N ALA A 148 0.18 -3.71 2.85
CA ALA A 148 -0.05 -2.62 3.80
C ALA A 148 -0.94 -1.52 3.21
N LEU A 149 -0.73 -1.17 1.93
CA LEU A 149 -1.54 -0.16 1.21
C LEU A 149 -3.03 -0.51 1.22
N GLN A 150 -3.35 -1.81 1.15
CA GLN A 150 -4.73 -2.30 1.14
C GLN A 150 -5.51 -1.95 2.41
N PHE A 151 -4.82 -1.72 3.54
CA PHE A 151 -5.49 -1.41 4.80
C PHE A 151 -5.74 0.08 5.01
N VAL A 152 -5.05 0.96 4.30
CA VAL A 152 -5.14 2.41 4.48
C VAL A 152 -6.56 2.90 4.11
N PRO A 153 -7.27 3.62 4.99
CA PRO A 153 -8.63 4.05 4.73
C PRO A 153 -8.65 5.16 3.66
N LEU A 154 -9.61 5.07 2.73
CA LEU A 154 -9.84 6.04 1.65
C LEU A 154 -11.30 6.51 1.62
N ASP A 155 -11.99 6.36 2.76
CA ASP A 155 -13.39 6.62 3.04
C ASP A 155 -13.56 7.57 4.24
N SER A 156 -12.56 8.42 4.48
CA SER A 156 -12.57 9.38 5.60
C SER A 156 -13.59 10.49 5.37
N HIS A 157 -14.32 10.83 6.44
CA HIS A 157 -15.24 11.98 6.45
C HIS A 157 -14.49 13.32 6.50
N CYS A 158 -13.20 13.30 6.86
CA CYS A 158 -12.33 14.46 6.91
C CYS A 158 -11.48 14.52 5.64
N MET A 159 -11.63 15.59 4.86
CA MET A 159 -10.92 15.75 3.58
C MET A 159 -9.40 15.85 3.75
N GLU A 160 -8.91 16.40 4.87
CA GLU A 160 -7.47 16.45 5.16
C GLU A 160 -6.87 15.06 5.40
N ASP A 161 -7.58 14.22 6.18
CA ASP A 161 -7.15 12.85 6.45
C ASP A 161 -7.21 12.00 5.18
N TYR A 162 -8.28 12.18 4.39
CA TYR A 162 -8.45 11.56 3.09
C TYR A 162 -7.29 11.91 2.16
N HIS A 163 -7.01 13.20 1.96
CA HIS A 163 -5.95 13.66 1.07
C HIS A 163 -4.58 13.13 1.51
N SER A 164 -4.27 13.19 2.81
CA SER A 164 -2.99 12.71 3.35
C SER A 164 -2.82 11.19 3.14
N ALA A 165 -3.88 10.41 3.38
CA ALA A 165 -3.87 8.97 3.14
C ALA A 165 -3.74 8.64 1.64
N PHE A 166 -4.45 9.37 0.80
CA PHE A 166 -4.42 9.23 -0.66
C PHE A 166 -3.02 9.48 -1.21
N GLU A 167 -2.40 10.60 -0.82
CA GLU A 167 -1.05 10.97 -1.23
C GLU A 167 -0.03 9.91 -0.78
N ALA A 168 -0.10 9.46 0.47
CA ALA A 168 0.82 8.43 0.97
C ALA A 168 0.70 7.09 0.21
N VAL A 169 -0.51 6.67 -0.15
CA VAL A 169 -0.71 5.47 -0.98
C VAL A 169 -0.20 5.68 -2.41
N HIS A 170 -0.49 6.83 -3.01
CA HIS A 170 0.03 7.19 -4.34
C HIS A 170 1.56 7.15 -4.36
N GLU A 171 2.22 7.83 -3.42
CA GLU A 171 3.68 7.92 -3.37
C GLU A 171 4.35 6.55 -3.16
N ALA A 172 3.71 5.66 -2.39
CA ALA A 172 4.18 4.29 -2.24
C ALA A 172 4.04 3.48 -3.54
N LEU A 173 2.89 3.53 -4.22
CA LEU A 173 2.70 2.87 -5.52
C LEU A 173 3.68 3.40 -6.55
N PHE A 174 3.90 4.71 -6.55
CA PHE A 174 4.84 5.38 -7.44
C PHE A 174 6.27 4.88 -7.21
N ALA A 175 6.70 4.84 -5.94
CA ALA A 175 8.01 4.30 -5.58
C ALA A 175 8.18 2.84 -6.00
N ILE A 176 7.12 2.03 -5.93
CA ILE A 176 7.15 0.63 -6.37
C ILE A 176 7.37 0.52 -7.87
N ILE A 177 6.62 1.26 -8.70
CA ILE A 177 6.80 1.25 -10.17
C ILE A 177 8.24 1.63 -10.53
N HIS A 178 8.77 2.70 -9.92
CA HIS A 178 10.08 3.23 -10.28
C HIS A 178 11.25 2.38 -9.77
N CYS A 179 11.17 1.88 -8.53
CA CYS A 179 12.30 1.19 -7.89
C CYS A 179 12.27 -0.33 -8.10
N TYR A 180 11.09 -0.91 -8.39
CA TYR A 180 10.89 -2.36 -8.47
C TYR A 180 10.08 -2.82 -9.70
N PRO A 181 10.39 -2.36 -10.93
CA PRO A 181 9.65 -2.75 -12.13
C PRO A 181 9.61 -4.27 -12.32
N GLN A 182 10.71 -4.99 -12.04
CA GLN A 182 10.75 -6.45 -12.15
C GLN A 182 9.77 -7.21 -11.23
N VAL A 183 9.29 -6.58 -10.16
CA VAL A 183 8.32 -7.19 -9.23
C VAL A 183 6.89 -6.95 -9.73
N MET A 184 6.70 -5.93 -10.56
CA MET A 184 5.38 -5.50 -11.03
C MET A 184 4.64 -6.59 -11.78
N LEU A 185 5.29 -7.35 -12.66
CA LEU A 185 4.65 -8.46 -13.37
C LEU A 185 4.02 -9.49 -12.43
N LYS A 186 4.73 -9.88 -11.36
CA LYS A 186 4.28 -10.91 -10.42
C LYS A 186 3.25 -10.40 -9.42
N ALA A 187 3.31 -9.11 -9.10
CA ALA A 187 2.43 -8.47 -8.13
C ALA A 187 1.35 -7.60 -8.80
N SER A 188 1.19 -7.67 -10.13
CA SER A 188 0.31 -6.80 -10.90
C SER A 188 -1.14 -6.81 -10.41
N PRO A 189 -1.76 -7.95 -10.01
CA PRO A 189 -3.12 -7.91 -9.50
C PRO A 189 -3.23 -7.15 -8.17
N THR A 190 -2.24 -7.34 -7.29
CA THR A 190 -2.21 -6.68 -5.98
C THR A 190 -1.98 -5.18 -6.12
N PHE A 191 -1.07 -4.78 -7.01
CA PHE A 191 -0.81 -3.39 -7.32
C PHE A 191 -2.02 -2.70 -7.94
N LEU A 192 -2.61 -3.30 -8.98
CA LEU A 192 -3.78 -2.74 -9.65
C LEU A 192 -4.95 -2.62 -8.68
N ASN A 193 -5.15 -3.58 -7.77
CA ASN A 193 -6.17 -3.45 -6.73
C ASN A 193 -5.94 -2.19 -5.86
N CYS A 194 -4.70 -1.94 -5.43
CA CYS A 194 -4.40 -0.72 -4.67
C CYS A 194 -4.61 0.55 -5.50
N PHE A 195 -4.21 0.55 -6.77
CA PHE A 195 -4.42 1.70 -7.65
C PHE A 195 -5.91 1.93 -7.94
N TYR A 196 -6.69 0.88 -8.20
CA TYR A 196 -8.13 0.98 -8.41
C TYR A 196 -8.87 1.50 -7.18
N ARG A 197 -8.39 1.22 -5.96
CA ARG A 197 -8.92 1.85 -4.75
C ARG A 197 -8.73 3.37 -4.76
N LEU A 198 -7.61 3.89 -5.25
CA LEU A 198 -7.42 5.33 -5.43
C LEU A 198 -8.38 5.89 -6.48
N VAL A 199 -8.47 5.25 -7.65
CA VAL A 199 -9.35 5.68 -8.75
C VAL A 199 -10.82 5.72 -8.31
N SER A 200 -11.32 4.61 -7.74
CA SER A 200 -12.70 4.51 -7.25
C SER A 200 -12.98 5.54 -6.16
N SER A 201 -12.05 5.68 -5.21
CA SER A 201 -12.20 6.64 -4.12
C SER A 201 -12.30 8.09 -4.61
N VAL A 202 -11.40 8.55 -5.49
CA VAL A 202 -11.46 9.93 -6.00
C VAL A 202 -12.68 10.15 -6.90
N MET A 203 -13.15 9.12 -7.59
CA MET A 203 -14.40 9.18 -8.36
C MET A 203 -15.62 9.35 -7.45
N HIS A 204 -15.66 8.63 -6.33
CA HIS A 204 -16.75 8.73 -5.36
C HIS A 204 -16.75 10.08 -4.63
N GLU A 205 -15.60 10.56 -4.18
CA GLU A 205 -15.49 11.88 -3.55
C GLU A 205 -15.72 13.01 -4.56
N GLY A 206 -15.30 12.83 -5.82
CA GLY A 206 -15.48 13.74 -6.95
C GLY A 206 -16.87 13.78 -7.54
N LYS A 207 -17.85 13.08 -6.97
CA LYS A 207 -19.24 13.07 -7.43
C LYS A 207 -19.85 14.47 -7.28
N GLN A 208 -20.66 14.88 -8.25
CA GLN A 208 -21.51 16.07 -8.16
C GLN A 208 -22.52 15.88 -7.02
N ARG A 209 -22.42 16.72 -5.98
CA ARG A 209 -23.37 16.79 -4.87
C ARG A 209 -24.43 17.85 -5.16
N SER A 210 -25.61 17.73 -4.57
CA SER A 210 -26.68 18.75 -4.68
C SER A 210 -26.22 20.08 -4.06
N ASP A 211 -26.83 21.20 -4.48
CA ASP A 211 -26.47 22.57 -4.07
C ASP A 211 -26.44 22.80 -2.53
N THR A 212 -27.03 21.91 -1.75
CA THR A 212 -27.06 21.93 -0.27
C THR A 212 -25.76 21.48 0.39
N ASP A 213 -24.87 20.76 -0.32
CA ASP A 213 -23.60 20.22 0.18
C ASP A 213 -22.41 20.86 -0.56
N ARG A 214 -22.33 22.20 -0.56
CA ARG A 214 -21.15 22.88 -1.11
C ARG A 214 -19.95 22.65 -0.19
N ALA A 215 -19.05 21.76 -0.62
CA ALA A 215 -17.76 21.54 0.01
C ALA A 215 -16.96 22.85 0.05
N SER A 216 -16.07 22.98 1.05
CA SER A 216 -15.17 24.12 1.15
C SER A 216 -14.27 24.20 -0.09
N GLU A 217 -13.88 25.42 -0.50
CA GLU A 217 -12.93 25.62 -1.60
C GLU A 217 -11.62 24.84 -1.36
N LYS A 218 -11.17 24.79 -0.09
CA LYS A 218 -9.99 24.01 0.33
C LYS A 218 -10.17 22.51 0.08
N ASP A 219 -11.37 21.99 0.33
CA ASP A 219 -11.67 20.57 0.13
C ASP A 219 -11.70 20.23 -1.36
N ARG A 220 -12.28 21.12 -2.16
CA ARG A 220 -12.27 21.00 -3.63
C ARG A 220 -10.87 21.03 -4.21
N GLU A 221 -10.01 21.93 -3.72
CA GLU A 221 -8.59 21.98 -4.13
C GLU A 221 -7.85 20.69 -3.76
N SER A 222 -8.07 20.17 -2.55
CA SER A 222 -7.46 18.92 -2.08
C SER A 222 -7.89 17.72 -2.93
N LEU A 223 -9.17 17.69 -3.34
CA LEU A 223 -9.71 16.65 -4.20
C LEU A 223 -9.15 16.73 -5.62
N LEU A 224 -9.00 17.95 -6.14
CA LEU A 224 -8.36 18.19 -7.43
C LEU A 224 -6.90 17.73 -7.44
N LYS A 225 -6.17 17.93 -6.33
CA LYS A 225 -4.82 17.36 -6.16
C LYS A 225 -4.84 15.84 -6.26
N CYS A 226 -5.79 15.16 -5.60
CA CYS A 226 -5.94 13.70 -5.72
C CYS A 226 -6.20 13.25 -7.17
N ALA A 227 -7.06 13.97 -7.92
CA ALA A 227 -7.33 13.65 -9.32
C ALA A 227 -6.07 13.76 -10.20
N ARG A 228 -5.26 14.79 -9.99
CA ARG A 228 -3.96 14.97 -10.68
C ARG A 228 -2.95 13.87 -10.35
N LEU A 229 -2.95 13.39 -9.10
CA LEU A 229 -2.12 12.25 -8.71
C LEU A 229 -2.54 10.97 -9.47
N VAL A 230 -3.83 10.74 -9.66
CA VAL A 230 -4.32 9.60 -10.46
C VAL A 230 -3.93 9.72 -11.94
N GLU A 231 -4.10 10.90 -12.53
CA GLU A 231 -3.66 11.19 -13.90
C GLU A 231 -2.18 10.86 -14.06
N ARG A 232 -1.34 11.40 -13.18
CA ARG A 232 0.11 11.16 -13.17
C ARG A 232 0.42 9.67 -13.04
N MET A 233 -0.26 8.95 -12.16
CA MET A 233 -0.06 7.50 -12.00
C MET A 233 -0.39 6.75 -13.30
N TYR A 234 -1.48 7.10 -13.99
CA TYR A 234 -1.79 6.51 -15.29
C TYR A 234 -0.70 6.78 -16.33
N THR A 235 -0.16 8.01 -16.40
CA THR A 235 0.97 8.34 -17.28
C THR A 235 2.18 7.46 -16.98
N HIS A 236 2.50 7.23 -15.70
CA HIS A 236 3.63 6.37 -15.33
C HIS A 236 3.40 4.90 -15.64
N VAL A 237 2.20 4.37 -15.38
CA VAL A 237 1.83 2.99 -15.75
C VAL A 237 1.92 2.82 -17.27
N ALA A 238 1.41 3.79 -18.04
CA ALA A 238 1.50 3.81 -19.49
C ALA A 238 2.97 3.84 -19.96
N SER A 239 3.83 4.65 -19.33
CA SER A 239 5.26 4.71 -19.68
C SER A 239 6.05 3.44 -19.34
N ALA A 240 5.58 2.64 -18.38
CA ALA A 240 6.16 1.34 -18.02
C ALA A 240 5.69 0.21 -18.96
N ALA A 241 5.31 0.56 -20.20
CA ALA A 241 4.43 -0.14 -21.14
C ALA A 241 4.67 -1.65 -21.33
N GLU A 242 5.92 -2.13 -21.31
CA GLU A 242 6.20 -3.54 -21.63
C GLU A 242 5.50 -4.52 -20.68
N ASP A 243 5.36 -4.16 -19.40
CA ASP A 243 4.83 -5.05 -18.38
C ASP A 243 3.31 -4.90 -18.15
N PHE A 244 2.73 -3.78 -18.57
CA PHE A 244 1.32 -3.43 -18.28
C PHE A 244 0.40 -3.39 -19.50
N THR A 245 0.94 -3.43 -20.72
CA THR A 245 0.13 -3.40 -21.95
C THR A 245 -0.97 -4.47 -21.96
N VAL A 246 -0.66 -5.69 -21.51
CA VAL A 246 -1.62 -6.81 -21.37
C VAL A 246 -2.77 -6.52 -20.40
N LEU A 247 -2.59 -5.55 -19.51
CA LEU A 247 -3.57 -5.17 -18.48
C LEU A 247 -4.39 -3.93 -18.86
N SER A 248 -4.07 -3.26 -19.97
CA SER A 248 -4.69 -1.99 -20.39
C SER A 248 -6.21 -2.11 -20.54
N SER A 249 -6.69 -3.16 -21.20
CA SER A 249 -8.14 -3.42 -21.35
C SER A 249 -8.84 -3.61 -19.99
N PHE A 250 -8.20 -4.28 -19.03
CA PHE A 250 -8.77 -4.42 -17.68
C PHE A 250 -8.82 -3.10 -16.92
N MET A 251 -7.80 -2.24 -17.07
CA MET A 251 -7.77 -0.91 -16.46
C MET A 251 -8.89 -0.03 -17.02
N VAL A 252 -9.09 -0.04 -18.35
CA VAL A 252 -10.19 0.66 -19.02
C VAL A 252 -11.53 0.13 -18.54
N ALA A 253 -11.72 -1.19 -18.52
CA ALA A 253 -12.95 -1.82 -18.06
C ALA A 253 -13.31 -1.41 -16.62
N GLN A 254 -12.32 -1.41 -15.72
CA GLN A 254 -12.51 -1.00 -14.33
C GLN A 254 -12.89 0.48 -14.23
N TYR A 255 -12.20 1.35 -14.97
CA TYR A 255 -12.47 2.78 -15.01
C TYR A 255 -13.91 3.08 -15.45
N VAL A 256 -14.36 2.50 -16.59
CA VAL A 256 -15.71 2.76 -17.10
C VAL A 256 -16.80 2.17 -16.22
N SER A 257 -16.51 1.04 -15.55
CA SER A 257 -17.43 0.42 -14.61
C SER A 257 -17.66 1.31 -13.39
N GLU A 258 -16.61 1.92 -12.86
CA GLU A 258 -16.72 2.86 -11.73
C GLU A 258 -17.33 4.20 -12.18
N LEU A 259 -16.96 4.72 -13.35
CA LEU A 259 -17.54 5.94 -13.91
C LEU A 259 -19.05 5.83 -14.13
N GLN A 260 -19.57 4.65 -14.51
CA GLN A 260 -21.01 4.42 -14.66
C GLN A 260 -21.78 4.69 -13.35
N ARG A 261 -21.13 4.57 -12.19
CA ARG A 261 -21.77 4.65 -10.87
C ARG A 261 -21.86 6.08 -10.33
N VAL A 262 -21.15 7.04 -10.94
CA VAL A 262 -21.03 8.41 -10.44
C VAL A 262 -21.12 9.43 -11.56
N THR A 263 -21.70 10.60 -11.27
CA THR A 263 -21.60 11.77 -12.13
C THR A 263 -20.53 12.69 -11.56
N LEU A 264 -19.41 12.84 -12.25
CA LEU A 264 -18.24 13.57 -11.75
C LEU A 264 -18.32 15.07 -11.96
N GLN A 265 -17.71 15.83 -11.06
CA GLN A 265 -17.44 17.26 -11.28
C GLN A 265 -16.56 17.44 -12.52
N PRO A 266 -16.79 18.47 -13.36
CA PRO A 266 -16.08 18.63 -14.63
C PRO A 266 -14.56 18.66 -14.50
N GLU A 267 -14.01 19.38 -13.51
CA GLU A 267 -12.56 19.49 -13.33
C GLU A 267 -11.92 18.17 -12.92
N ILE A 268 -12.60 17.39 -12.08
CA ILE A 268 -12.15 16.04 -11.68
C ILE A 268 -12.25 15.09 -12.86
N LYS A 269 -13.37 15.11 -13.61
CA LYS A 269 -13.57 14.30 -14.81
C LYS A 269 -12.46 14.56 -15.84
N ALA A 270 -12.05 15.81 -16.02
CA ALA A 270 -11.01 16.17 -16.99
C ALA A 270 -9.68 15.46 -16.70
N HIS A 271 -9.16 15.57 -15.48
CA HIS A 271 -7.90 14.91 -15.08
C HIS A 271 -7.98 13.37 -15.17
N LEU A 272 -9.08 12.79 -14.70
CA LEU A 272 -9.26 11.33 -14.75
C LEU A 272 -9.40 10.81 -16.19
N THR A 273 -10.04 11.59 -17.07
CA THR A 273 -10.20 11.26 -18.49
C THR A 273 -8.86 11.34 -19.23
N GLU A 274 -8.05 12.36 -18.96
CA GLU A 274 -6.71 12.49 -19.53
C GLU A 274 -5.80 11.32 -19.12
N GLY A 275 -5.87 10.92 -17.84
CA GLY A 275 -5.17 9.74 -17.35
C GLY A 275 -5.55 8.46 -18.08
N ILE A 276 -6.86 8.17 -18.23
CA ILE A 276 -7.29 6.93 -18.89
C ILE A 276 -7.00 6.94 -20.41
N TYR A 277 -6.93 8.12 -21.04
CA TYR A 277 -6.52 8.24 -22.44
C TYR A 277 -5.09 7.76 -22.69
N CYS A 278 -4.17 8.01 -21.75
CA CYS A 278 -2.81 7.47 -21.81
C CYS A 278 -2.79 5.93 -21.83
N ILE A 279 -3.76 5.28 -21.18
CA ILE A 279 -3.89 3.81 -21.19
C ILE A 279 -4.54 3.33 -22.49
N LEU A 280 -5.53 4.05 -23.01
CA LEU A 280 -6.16 3.73 -24.30
C LEU A 280 -5.20 3.81 -25.48
N ASP A 281 -4.16 4.66 -25.42
CA ASP A 281 -3.09 4.67 -26.43
C ASP A 281 -2.37 3.32 -26.58
N HIS A 282 -2.37 2.51 -25.51
CA HIS A 282 -1.72 1.21 -25.46
C HIS A 282 -2.68 0.06 -25.78
N CYS A 283 -3.98 0.32 -25.90
CA CYS A 283 -4.96 -0.71 -26.29
C CYS A 283 -4.86 -1.02 -27.78
N VAL A 284 -4.58 -2.29 -28.11
CA VAL A 284 -4.61 -2.76 -29.50
C VAL A 284 -6.04 -3.10 -29.93
N GLU A 285 -6.26 -3.35 -31.22
CA GLU A 285 -7.60 -3.65 -31.75
C GLU A 285 -8.28 -4.84 -31.03
N GLN A 286 -7.49 -5.82 -30.58
CA GLN A 286 -7.99 -6.97 -29.81
C GLN A 286 -8.53 -6.55 -28.43
N ASP A 287 -7.88 -5.59 -27.75
CA ASP A 287 -8.36 -5.04 -26.48
C ASP A 287 -9.70 -4.33 -26.65
N ILE A 288 -9.83 -3.55 -27.72
CA ILE A 288 -11.08 -2.84 -28.04
C ILE A 288 -12.20 -3.84 -28.37
N LYS A 289 -11.90 -4.91 -29.11
CA LYS A 289 -12.86 -6.00 -29.37
C LYS A 289 -13.28 -6.68 -28.08
N PHE A 290 -12.32 -7.02 -27.21
CA PHE A 290 -12.57 -7.62 -25.90
C PHE A 290 -13.51 -6.76 -25.06
N LEU A 291 -13.21 -5.47 -24.90
CA LEU A 291 -14.05 -4.51 -24.17
C LEU A 291 -15.48 -4.46 -24.72
N ASN A 292 -15.63 -4.39 -26.05
CA ASN A 292 -16.93 -4.38 -26.68
C ASN A 292 -17.74 -5.67 -26.48
N THR A 293 -17.08 -6.81 -26.29
CA THR A 293 -17.75 -8.10 -26.06
C THR A 293 -18.05 -8.39 -24.59
N THR A 294 -17.22 -7.91 -23.67
CA THR A 294 -17.24 -8.33 -22.26
C THR A 294 -17.97 -7.34 -21.36
N LEU A 295 -18.02 -6.05 -21.72
CA LEU A 295 -18.71 -5.05 -20.92
C LEU A 295 -20.23 -5.25 -20.97
N GLN A 296 -20.88 -5.09 -19.81
CA GLN A 296 -22.34 -5.07 -19.70
C GLN A 296 -22.92 -3.85 -20.44
N MET A 297 -24.17 -3.95 -20.90
CA MET A 297 -24.79 -2.95 -21.80
C MET A 297 -24.60 -1.50 -21.34
N GLY A 298 -24.92 -1.17 -20.09
CA GLY A 298 -24.77 0.20 -19.59
C GLY A 298 -23.31 0.66 -19.42
N VAL A 299 -22.38 -0.24 -19.06
CA VAL A 299 -20.95 0.08 -18.99
C VAL A 299 -20.38 0.29 -20.40
N LYS A 300 -20.88 -0.49 -21.37
CA LYS A 300 -20.49 -0.39 -22.77
C LYS A 300 -20.90 0.94 -23.40
N GLU A 301 -22.05 1.49 -23.03
CA GLU A 301 -22.47 2.83 -23.44
C GLU A 301 -21.48 3.91 -22.98
N VAL A 302 -21.11 3.88 -21.69
CA VAL A 302 -20.09 4.78 -21.11
C VAL A 302 -18.74 4.61 -21.82
N PHE A 303 -18.33 3.38 -22.10
CA PHE A 303 -17.12 3.11 -22.87
C PHE A 303 -17.18 3.67 -24.28
N ASN A 304 -18.29 3.51 -24.99
CA ASN A 304 -18.44 4.02 -26.36
C ASN A 304 -18.36 5.55 -26.40
N GLU A 305 -18.95 6.25 -25.43
CA GLU A 305 -18.83 7.71 -25.31
C GLU A 305 -17.39 8.14 -25.03
N LEU A 306 -16.73 7.46 -24.09
CA LEU A 306 -15.32 7.71 -23.75
C LEU A 306 -14.40 7.47 -24.96
N TYR A 307 -14.58 6.35 -25.65
CA TYR A 307 -13.76 5.95 -26.78
C TYR A 307 -13.98 6.85 -28.01
N SER A 308 -15.22 7.26 -28.27
CA SER A 308 -15.53 8.27 -29.29
C SER A 308 -14.76 9.57 -29.01
N SER A 309 -14.87 10.09 -27.78
CA SER A 309 -14.16 11.29 -27.35
C SER A 309 -12.63 11.15 -27.46
N TYR A 310 -12.10 9.99 -27.06
CA TYR A 310 -10.68 9.66 -27.20
C TYR A 310 -10.23 9.74 -28.67
N THR A 311 -10.98 9.11 -29.59
CA THR A 311 -10.62 9.10 -31.01
C THR A 311 -10.67 10.48 -31.66
N HIS A 312 -11.65 11.31 -31.27
CA HIS A 312 -11.89 12.61 -31.88
C HIS A 312 -10.99 13.72 -31.35
N TYR A 313 -10.68 13.71 -30.05
CA TYR A 313 -9.96 14.81 -29.41
C TYR A 313 -8.52 14.47 -29.07
N HIS A 314 -8.26 13.33 -28.43
CA HIS A 314 -6.92 13.01 -27.93
C HIS A 314 -6.05 12.34 -29.00
N LYS A 315 -6.55 11.27 -29.63
CA LYS A 315 -5.78 10.50 -30.64
C LYS A 315 -5.45 11.34 -31.87
N SER A 316 -6.39 12.15 -32.32
CA SER A 316 -6.22 13.07 -33.46
C SER A 316 -5.20 14.17 -33.16
N GLN A 317 -5.22 14.72 -31.94
CA GLN A 317 -4.28 15.76 -31.50
C GLN A 317 -2.85 15.21 -31.43
N ARG A 318 -2.63 14.05 -30.79
CA ARG A 318 -1.30 13.42 -30.75
C ARG A 318 -0.74 13.10 -32.13
N GLN A 319 -1.55 12.54 -33.02
CA GLN A 319 -1.14 12.28 -34.41
C GLN A 319 -0.84 13.58 -35.19
N GLY A 320 -1.45 14.70 -34.79
CA GLY A 320 -1.13 16.02 -35.29
C GLY A 320 0.24 16.48 -34.79
N GLU A 321 0.47 16.42 -33.48
CA GLU A 321 1.73 16.82 -32.82
C GLU A 321 2.94 16.03 -33.36
N GLU A 322 2.82 14.71 -33.50
CA GLU A 322 3.88 13.85 -34.05
C GLU A 322 4.28 14.22 -35.49
N LYS A 323 3.36 14.76 -36.30
CA LYS A 323 3.64 15.22 -37.67
C LYS A 323 4.45 16.51 -37.73
N TYR A 324 4.48 17.31 -36.66
CA TYR A 324 5.20 18.58 -36.60
C TYR A 324 6.53 18.48 -35.83
N THR A 325 6.83 17.34 -35.21
CA THR A 325 8.07 17.09 -34.45
C THR A 325 9.14 16.32 -35.23
N VAL A 326 9.09 16.28 -36.57
CA VAL A 326 10.10 15.66 -37.44
C VAL A 326 11.18 16.64 -37.86
#